data_AF-A0A0A9D604-F1
#
_entry.id   AF-A0A0A9D604-F1
#
_cell.length_a   1.000
_cell.length_b   1.000
_cell.length_c   1.000
_cell.angle_alpha   90.00
_cell.angle_beta   90.00
_cell.angle_gamma   90.00
#
_symmetry.space_group_name_H-M   'P 1'
#
loop_
_entity.id
_entity.type
_entity.pdbx_description
1 polymer ?
#
loop_
_entity_poly.entity_id
_entity_poly.type
_entity_poly.pdbx_seq_one_letter_code
_entity_poly.pdbx_strand_id
1 'polypeptide(L)' 'MDPAAEGRYDILQRSFKVVIRCLLTACSREEVNRAFPSFTGAERERLFRMLTRVIKYLHESITVWFCSKLFSIVL' A
#
# COMPACT_ATOMS: atom_id res chain seq x y z
N MET A 1 -24.77 7.73 -14.78
CA MET A 1 -23.39 7.62 -14.26
C MET A 1 -22.65 8.86 -14.74
N ASP A 2 -22.14 9.68 -13.81
CA ASP A 2 -21.46 10.93 -14.15
C ASP A 2 -20.04 10.59 -14.66
N PRO A 3 -19.69 10.84 -15.94
CA PRO A 3 -18.41 10.41 -16.52
C PRO A 3 -17.19 11.02 -15.81
N ALA A 4 -17.38 12.14 -15.11
CA ALA A 4 -16.35 12.77 -14.29
C ALA A 4 -16.03 11.98 -12.99
N ALA A 5 -16.93 11.10 -12.51
CA ALA A 5 -16.68 10.26 -11.34
C ALA A 5 -15.76 9.07 -11.68
N GLU A 6 -15.89 8.52 -12.88
CA GLU A 6 -15.07 7.41 -13.38
C GLU A 6 -13.61 7.83 -13.57
N GLY A 7 -13.35 8.99 -14.20
CA GLY A 7 -12.00 9.51 -14.38
C GLY A 7 -11.27 9.86 -13.06
N ARG A 8 -12.01 10.27 -12.01
CA ARG A 8 -11.42 10.56 -10.68
C ARG A 8 -11.00 9.29 -9.94
N TYR A 9 -11.73 8.19 -10.12
CA TYR A 9 -11.37 6.89 -9.56
C TYR A 9 -10.06 6.35 -10.15
N ASP A 10 -9.91 6.42 -11.46
CA ASP A 10 -8.71 5.94 -12.16
C ASP A 10 -7.45 6.70 -11.75
N ILE A 11 -7.53 8.03 -11.64
CA ILE A 11 -6.41 8.87 -11.20
C ILE A 11 -5.98 8.51 -9.77
N LEU A 12 -6.94 8.29 -8.88
CA LEU A 12 -6.68 7.93 -7.50
C LEU A 12 -6.10 6.52 -7.38
N GLN A 13 -6.66 5.55 -8.10
CA GLN A 13 -6.13 4.18 -8.14
C GLN A 13 -4.69 4.15 -8.66
N ARG A 14 -4.38 4.97 -9.68
CA ARG A 14 -3.02 5.11 -10.22
C ARG A 14 -2.07 5.72 -9.20
N SER A 15 -2.49 6.80 -8.53
CA SER A 15 -1.73 7.46 -7.46
C SER A 15 -1.45 6.48 -6.31
N PHE A 16 -2.43 5.69 -5.93
CA PHE A 16 -2.28 4.71 -4.85
C PHE A 16 -1.32 3.58 -5.21
N LYS A 17 -1.38 3.06 -6.44
CA LYS A 17 -0.39 2.11 -6.96
C LYS A 17 1.04 2.67 -6.93
N VAL A 18 1.21 3.98 -7.18
CA VAL A 18 2.51 4.66 -7.08
C VAL A 18 2.97 4.71 -5.62
N VAL A 19 2.12 5.15 -4.70
CA VAL A 19 2.46 5.24 -3.26
C VAL A 19 2.86 3.88 -2.69
N ILE A 20 2.14 2.81 -3.01
CA ILE A 20 2.47 1.45 -2.54
C ILE A 20 3.82 0.99 -3.10
N ARG A 21 4.13 1.28 -4.36
CA ARG A 21 5.47 0.98 -4.91
C ARG A 21 6.55 1.79 -4.21
N CYS A 22 6.35 3.08 -4.00
CA CYS A 22 7.29 3.93 -3.25
C CYS A 22 7.54 3.38 -1.84
N LEU A 23 6.49 2.94 -1.14
CA LEU A 23 6.60 2.33 0.18
C LEU A 23 7.37 1.01 0.14
N LEU A 24 7.09 0.12 -0.82
CA LEU A 24 7.83 -1.13 -0.98
C LEU A 24 9.31 -0.90 -1.29
N THR A 25 9.62 0.12 -2.10
CA THR A 25 11.00 0.51 -2.41
C THR A 25 11.70 1.10 -1.19
N ALA A 26 11.05 1.99 -0.44
CA ALA A 26 11.61 2.59 0.78
C ALA A 26 11.76 1.57 1.92
N CYS A 27 10.96 0.50 1.91
CA CYS A 27 11.02 -0.61 2.86
C CYS A 27 11.66 -1.86 2.24
N SER A 28 12.57 -1.72 1.27
CA SER A 28 13.26 -2.85 0.67
C SER A 28 14.08 -3.61 1.72
N ARG A 29 14.43 -4.87 1.41
CA ARG A 29 15.24 -5.70 2.31
C ARG A 29 16.61 -5.05 2.58
N GLU A 30 17.19 -4.43 1.57
CA GLU A 30 18.45 -3.70 1.67
C GLU A 30 18.33 -2.49 2.61
N GLU A 31 17.27 -1.71 2.48
CA GLU A 31 17.03 -0.55 3.35
C GLU A 31 16.75 -0.97 4.79
N VAL A 32 16.02 -2.07 5.01
CA VAL A 32 15.83 -2.66 6.36
C VAL A 32 17.18 -3.13 6.93
N ASN A 33 18.03 -3.77 6.14
CA ASN A 33 19.36 -4.19 6.57
C ASN A 33 20.25 -2.99 6.93
N ARG A 34 20.16 -1.91 6.16
CA ARG A 34 20.92 -0.68 6.36
C ARG A 34 20.45 0.11 7.58
N ALA A 35 19.14 0.19 7.79
CA ALA A 35 18.54 0.95 8.89
C ALA A 35 18.65 0.24 10.24
N PHE A 36 18.70 -1.10 10.26
CA PHE A 36 18.75 -1.91 11.48
C PHE A 36 19.99 -2.83 11.53
N PRO A 37 21.22 -2.29 11.49
CA PRO A 37 22.44 -3.10 11.45
C PRO A 37 22.68 -3.88 12.76
N SER A 38 22.13 -3.41 13.88
CA SER A 38 22.21 -4.07 15.19
C SER A 38 21.35 -5.32 15.32
N PHE A 39 20.37 -5.50 14.42
CA PHE A 39 19.46 -6.63 14.47
C PHE A 39 20.11 -7.86 13.82
N THR A 40 19.80 -9.03 14.35
CA THR A 40 20.16 -10.30 13.72
C THR A 40 19.44 -10.44 12.37
N GLY A 41 19.96 -11.30 11.49
CA GLY A 41 19.32 -11.56 10.20
C GLY A 41 17.87 -12.06 10.34
N ALA A 42 17.59 -12.84 11.39
CA ALA A 42 16.25 -13.35 11.68
C ALA A 42 15.27 -12.24 12.08
N GLU A 43 15.71 -11.28 12.90
CA GLU A 43 14.89 -10.13 13.32
C GLU A 43 14.60 -9.20 12.15
N ARG A 44 15.61 -8.91 11.30
CA ARG A 44 15.43 -8.12 10.08
C ARG A 44 14.47 -8.77 9.11
N GLU A 45 14.57 -10.08 8.91
CA GLU A 45 13.65 -10.83 8.07
C GLU A 45 12.21 -10.86 8.65
N ARG A 46 12.07 -10.93 9.97
CA ARG A 46 10.77 -10.80 10.63
C ARG A 46 10.17 -9.42 10.44
N LEU A 47 10.98 -8.37 10.60
CA LEU A 47 10.57 -6.97 10.41
C LEU A 47 10.16 -6.70 8.96
N PHE A 48 10.96 -7.13 7.98
CA PHE A 48 10.65 -7.00 6.56
C PHE A 48 9.31 -7.67 6.21
N ARG A 49 9.06 -8.88 6.73
CA ARG A 49 7.79 -9.59 6.54
C ARG A 49 6.62 -8.85 7.20
N MET A 50 6.80 -8.25 8.38
CA MET A 50 5.78 -7.43 9.02
C MET A 50 5.47 -6.18 8.20
N LEU A 51 6.48 -5.44 7.75
CA LEU A 51 6.32 -4.26 6.89
C LEU A 51 5.55 -4.61 5.60
N THR A 52 5.95 -5.72 4.96
CA THR A 52 5.26 -6.21 3.76
C THR A 52 3.78 -6.53 4.02
N ARG A 53 3.46 -7.15 5.18
CA ARG A 53 2.07 -7.43 5.56
C ARG A 53 1.27 -6.16 5.80
N VAL A 54 1.84 -5.18 6.50
CA VAL A 54 1.17 -3.89 6.73
C VAL A 54 0.89 -3.18 5.41
N ILE A 55 1.84 -3.16 4.48
CA ILE A 55 1.66 -2.54 3.16
C ILE A 55 0.57 -3.27 2.35
N LYS A 56 0.54 -4.61 2.39
CA LYS A 56 -0.52 -5.40 1.75
C LYS A 56 -1.90 -5.12 2.36
N TYR A 57 -2.00 -5.12 3.68
CA TYR A 57 -3.24 -4.83 4.38
C TYR A 57 -3.72 -3.40 4.10
N LEU A 58 -2.82 -2.42 4.07
CA LEU A 58 -3.13 -1.05 3.69
C LEU A 58 -3.69 -1.00 2.25
N HIS A 59 -3.09 -1.75 1.33
CA HIS A 59 -3.55 -1.82 -0.05
C HIS A 59 -4.96 -2.41 -0.17
N GLU A 60 -5.23 -3.52 0.53
CA GLU A 60 -6.53 -4.19 0.54
C GLU A 60 -7.60 -3.37 1.26
N SER A 61 -7.30 -2.84 2.44
CA SER A 61 -8.23 -2.02 3.24
C SER A 61 -8.68 -0.78 2.49
N ILE A 62 -7.76 -0.12 1.79
CA ILE A 62 -8.08 1.06 0.99
C ILE A 62 -8.92 0.66 -0.22
N THR A 63 -8.56 -0.43 -0.92
CA THR A 63 -9.35 -0.94 -2.04
C THR A 63 -10.79 -1.25 -1.63
N VAL A 64 -10.99 -1.93 -0.49
CA VAL A 64 -12.32 -2.26 0.06
C VAL A 64 -13.09 -1.01 0.46
N TRP A 65 -12.47 -0.06 1.17
CA TRP A 65 -13.12 1.18 1.59
C TRP A 65 -13.59 2.02 0.39
N PHE A 66 -12.79 2.07 -0.67
CA PHE A 66 -13.16 2.75 -1.91
C PHE A 66 -14.26 2.03 -2.68
N CYS A 67 -14.19 0.71 -2.84
CA CYS A 67 -15.25 -0.07 -3.49
C CYS A 67 -16.59 0.06 -2.75
N SER A 68 -16.56 0.07 -1.41
CA SER A 68 -17.75 0.25 -0.57
C SER A 68 -18.34 1.65 -0.67
N LYS A 69 -17.52 2.72 -0.61
CA LYS A 69 -18.01 4.10 -0.74
C LYS A 69 -18.55 4.44 -2.13
N LEU A 70 -18.01 3.85 -3.19
CA LEU A 70 -18.55 4.02 -4.55
C LEU A 70 -19.94 3.39 -4.66
N PHE A 71 -20.18 2.27 -3.97
CA PHE A 71 -21.50 1.62 -3.94
C PHE A 71 -22.54 2.48 -3.20
N SER A 72 -22.16 3.17 -2.12
CA SER A 72 -23.09 4.05 -1.36
C SER A 72 -23.35 5.43 -1.98
N ILE A 73 -22.55 5.89 -2.95
CA ILE A 73 -22.78 7.15 -3.67
C ILE A 73 -23.64 6.92 -4.93
N VAL A 74 -23.66 5.69 -5.44
CA VAL A 74 -24.37 5.32 -6.68
C VAL A 74 -25.78 4.75 -6.40
N LEU A 75 -26.14 4.47 -5.14
CA LEU A 75 -27.45 3.96 -4.71
C LEU A 75 -28.27 5.01 -3.95
#